data_AF-A0A7M7KVY3-F1
#
_entry.id   AF-A0A7M7KVY3-F1
#
_cell.length_a   1.000
_cell.length_b   1.000
_cell.length_c   1.000
_cell.angle_alpha   90.00
_cell.angle_beta   90.00
_cell.angle_gamma   90.00
#
_symmetry.space_group_name_H-M   'P 1'
#
loop_
_entity.id
_entity.type
_entity.pdbx_description
1 polymer ?
#
loop_
_entity_poly.entity_id
_entity_poly.type
_entity_poly.pdbx_seq_one_letter_code
_entity_poly.pdbx_strand_id
1 'polypeptide(L)'
;MAPTTRSKASLKTILFSPAKLIRKKLRTNVKLQTNSRLFLASTTDELSCTHNVSDTCTTSEERELRDLCIEDAASYSELAEINGQEIHRLLSNCESIWTVLWRGPLARGGALTSSQRNAHKSFHENLLLKLKATNTEMMEVLWRKPRMSCRQHLDIGETRRQINNMHSITTLLFEELLKYIERCPSPVNVYGTRCNLTTRERLTEANCRLDQAKEKLRKICVRDGQRLETQFHQFIASCDALNEFLSGISPGNSLVLNMEE
;
A
#
# COMPACT_ATOMS: atom_id res chain seq x y z
N MET A 1 18.48 -40.44 57.98
CA MET A 1 18.59 -39.40 56.94
C MET A 1 17.59 -39.75 55.84
N ALA A 2 16.49 -39.00 55.76
CA ALA A 2 15.46 -39.20 54.74
C ALA A 2 15.86 -38.48 53.44
N PRO A 3 15.52 -39.03 52.25
CA PRO A 3 15.91 -38.44 50.99
C PRO A 3 15.13 -37.14 50.74
N THR A 4 15.87 -36.07 50.47
CA THR A 4 15.33 -34.78 50.06
C THR A 4 14.57 -34.95 48.75
N THR A 5 13.25 -34.81 48.81
CA THR A 5 12.39 -34.76 47.62
C THR A 5 12.83 -33.61 46.73
N ARG A 6 13.36 -33.93 45.54
CA ARG A 6 13.52 -32.98 44.43
C ARG A 6 12.19 -32.26 44.21
N SER A 7 12.15 -30.95 44.42
CA SER A 7 10.97 -30.16 44.07
C SER A 7 10.78 -30.23 42.56
N LYS A 8 9.58 -30.64 42.17
CA LYS A 8 9.05 -30.66 40.80
C LYS A 8 9.53 -29.45 40.01
N ALA A 9 10.01 -29.73 38.80
CA ALA A 9 10.31 -28.72 37.80
C ALA A 9 9.19 -27.67 37.77
N SER A 10 9.50 -26.44 38.18
CA SER A 10 8.66 -25.30 37.89
C SER A 10 8.65 -25.17 36.37
N LEU A 11 7.59 -25.65 35.72
CA LEU A 11 7.22 -25.21 34.38
C LEU A 11 7.15 -23.68 34.47
N LYS A 12 8.22 -23.01 34.04
CA LYS A 12 8.18 -21.59 33.75
C LYS A 12 7.17 -21.45 32.61
N THR A 13 5.91 -21.21 32.94
CA THR A 13 4.92 -20.76 31.99
C THR A 13 5.44 -19.43 31.47
N ILE A 14 6.13 -19.45 30.33
CA ILE A 14 6.51 -18.23 29.66
C ILE A 14 5.21 -17.67 29.08
N LEU A 15 4.51 -16.86 29.88
CA LEU A 15 3.45 -15.99 29.42
C LEU A 15 4.11 -14.97 28.48
N PHE A 16 4.30 -15.36 27.23
CA PHE A 16 4.63 -14.41 26.18
C PHE A 16 3.41 -13.54 26.00
N SER A 17 3.57 -12.22 26.12
CA SER A 17 2.48 -11.31 25.84
C SER A 17 2.08 -11.40 24.35
N PRO A 18 0.79 -11.22 24.01
CA PRO A 18 0.32 -11.22 22.63
C PRO A 18 1.18 -10.38 21.67
N ALA A 19 1.61 -9.18 22.09
CA ALA A 19 2.51 -8.32 21.32
C ALA A 19 3.88 -9.00 21.05
N LYS A 20 4.46 -9.65 22.06
CA LYS A 20 5.70 -10.43 21.92
C LYS A 20 5.50 -11.67 21.04
N LEU A 21 4.36 -12.31 21.11
CA LEU A 21 3.98 -13.44 20.25
C LEU A 21 3.83 -13.02 18.80
N ILE A 22 3.18 -11.89 18.52
CA ILE A 22 3.05 -11.33 17.17
C ILE A 22 4.42 -10.97 16.62
N ARG A 23 5.24 -10.22 17.38
CA ARG A 23 6.62 -9.91 16.98
C ARG A 23 7.44 -11.17 16.68
N LYS A 24 7.25 -12.24 17.48
CA LYS A 24 8.00 -13.50 17.33
C LYS A 24 7.47 -14.41 16.21
N LYS A 25 6.15 -14.45 15.97
CA LYS A 25 5.51 -15.35 15.00
C LYS A 25 5.35 -14.72 13.61
N LEU A 26 5.07 -13.43 13.53
CA LEU A 26 4.75 -12.74 12.26
C LEU A 26 5.94 -11.97 11.68
N ARG A 27 7.03 -11.73 12.44
CA ARG A 27 8.19 -10.94 12.01
C ARG A 27 9.53 -11.69 12.06
N THR A 28 9.54 -13.03 12.20
CA THR A 28 10.76 -13.87 12.38
C THR A 28 11.81 -13.71 11.28
N ASN A 29 11.43 -13.23 10.09
CA ASN A 29 12.32 -13.02 8.94
C ASN A 29 12.45 -11.55 8.49
N VAL A 30 11.85 -10.61 9.21
CA VAL A 30 11.99 -9.17 8.93
C VAL A 30 13.05 -8.65 9.88
N LYS A 31 14.28 -8.39 9.39
CA LYS A 31 15.29 -7.65 10.16
C LYS A 31 14.61 -6.39 10.70
N LEU A 32 14.42 -6.35 12.02
CA LEU A 32 13.72 -5.33 12.78
C LEU A 32 14.21 -3.93 12.40
N GLN A 33 13.58 -3.31 11.40
CA GLN A 33 13.59 -1.85 11.18
C GLN A 33 12.64 -1.15 12.18
N THR A 34 12.42 -1.73 13.35
CA THR A 34 11.43 -1.27 14.34
C THR A 34 11.83 0.00 15.07
N ASN A 35 13.10 0.41 15.04
CA ASN A 35 13.51 1.62 15.75
C ASN A 35 13.59 2.88 14.87
N SER A 36 13.52 2.79 13.54
CA SER A 36 13.50 4.01 12.70
C SER A 36 12.07 4.47 12.36
N ARG A 37 11.15 3.53 12.13
CA ARG A 37 9.81 3.85 11.62
C ARG A 37 8.87 4.45 12.64
N LEU A 38 9.08 4.20 13.94
CA LEU A 38 8.33 4.89 15.00
C LEU A 38 8.71 6.36 15.17
N PHE A 39 9.95 6.73 14.87
CA PHE A 39 10.45 8.09 15.09
C PHE A 39 10.32 8.99 13.86
N LEU A 40 10.12 8.42 12.68
CA LEU A 40 9.75 9.15 11.46
C LEU A 40 8.25 9.49 11.52
N ALA A 41 7.89 10.53 12.28
CA ALA A 41 6.62 11.23 12.09
C ALA A 41 6.78 12.22 10.93
N SER A 42 5.68 12.64 10.28
CA SER A 42 5.81 13.64 9.20
C SER A 42 6.42 14.92 9.77
N THR A 43 7.51 15.38 9.14
CA THR A 43 8.26 16.60 9.49
C THR A 43 7.58 17.87 9.00
N THR A 44 6.32 17.78 8.56
CA THR A 44 5.51 18.97 8.27
C THR A 44 5.18 19.66 9.58
N ASP A 45 5.99 20.68 9.91
CA ASP A 45 5.61 21.85 10.71
C ASP A 45 4.21 22.29 10.24
N GLU A 46 3.18 22.17 11.05
CA GLU A 46 2.64 23.21 11.93
C GLU A 46 1.56 22.55 12.82
N LEU A 47 1.27 23.14 13.99
CA LEU A 47 0.25 22.75 14.97
C LEU A 47 0.62 21.59 15.91
N SER A 48 1.06 21.95 17.13
CA SER A 48 0.97 21.08 18.30
C SER A 48 -0.41 20.44 18.36
N CYS A 49 -0.46 19.12 18.62
CA CYS A 49 -1.71 18.38 18.80
C CYS A 49 -2.55 19.07 19.88
N THR A 50 -3.70 19.64 19.53
CA THR A 50 -4.62 20.31 20.47
C THR A 50 -5.60 19.36 21.13
N HIS A 51 -5.50 18.05 20.87
CA HIS A 51 -6.33 17.04 21.51
C HIS A 51 -6.03 17.00 23.01
N ASN A 52 -7.05 17.27 23.83
CA ASN A 52 -6.97 17.05 25.28
C ASN A 52 -6.82 15.54 25.53
N VAL A 53 -5.72 15.16 26.15
CA VAL A 53 -5.33 13.78 26.45
C VAL A 53 -6.28 13.21 27.50
N SER A 54 -7.31 12.48 27.08
CA SER A 54 -7.94 11.49 27.96
C SER A 54 -7.09 10.23 27.90
N ASP A 55 -6.43 9.87 28.99
CA ASP A 55 -5.70 8.61 29.13
C ASP A 55 -6.67 7.42 28.96
N THR A 56 -6.83 6.93 27.73
CA THR A 56 -7.70 5.77 27.43
C THR A 56 -6.96 4.45 27.46
N CYS A 57 -5.61 4.44 27.45
CA CYS A 57 -4.83 3.22 27.56
C CYS A 57 -4.74 2.76 29.01
N THR A 58 -5.38 1.64 29.34
CA THR A 58 -5.43 1.12 30.71
C THR A 58 -4.24 0.21 31.07
N THR A 59 -3.54 -0.34 30.07
CA THR A 59 -2.42 -1.28 30.28
C THR A 59 -1.22 -1.04 29.35
N SER A 60 -0.03 -1.50 29.76
CA SER A 60 1.19 -1.47 28.93
C SER A 60 1.07 -2.34 27.68
N GLU A 61 0.31 -3.43 27.73
CA GLU A 61 0.12 -4.35 26.59
C GLU A 61 -0.80 -3.74 25.52
N GLU A 62 -1.87 -3.04 25.93
CA GLU A 62 -2.72 -2.29 24.99
C GLU A 62 -1.89 -1.30 24.17
N ARG A 63 -0.98 -0.59 24.86
CA ARG A 63 -0.07 0.37 24.24
C ARG A 63 0.84 -0.30 23.22
N GLU A 64 1.46 -1.43 23.57
CA GLU A 64 2.34 -2.18 22.66
C GLU A 64 1.61 -2.70 21.40
N LEU A 65 0.34 -3.10 21.53
CA LEU A 65 -0.49 -3.57 20.41
C LEU A 65 -0.95 -2.42 19.50
N ARG A 66 -1.36 -1.28 20.05
CA ARG A 66 -1.66 -0.06 19.26
C ARG A 66 -0.41 0.42 18.51
N ASP A 67 0.72 0.41 19.20
CA ASP A 67 2.02 0.77 18.67
C ASP A 67 2.38 -0.06 17.44
N LEU A 68 2.11 -1.36 17.50
CA LEU A 68 2.32 -2.31 16.41
C LEU A 68 1.42 -2.04 15.20
N CYS A 69 0.12 -1.80 15.43
CA CYS A 69 -0.84 -1.46 14.36
C CYS A 69 -0.40 -0.21 13.57
N ILE A 70 0.11 0.80 14.28
CA ILE A 70 0.60 2.04 13.69
C ILE A 70 1.87 1.82 12.85
N GLU A 71 2.78 0.95 13.31
CA GLU A 71 3.96 0.58 12.52
C GLU A 71 3.59 -0.12 11.22
N ASP A 72 2.65 -1.06 11.29
CA ASP A 72 2.21 -1.82 10.12
C ASP A 72 1.47 -0.91 9.12
N ALA A 73 0.59 -0.04 9.61
CA ALA A 73 -0.08 0.98 8.80
C ALA A 73 0.94 1.92 8.12
N ALA A 74 1.94 2.39 8.86
CA ALA A 74 3.00 3.25 8.32
C ALA A 74 3.84 2.52 7.27
N SER A 75 4.21 1.26 7.53
CA SER A 75 4.98 0.46 6.58
C SER A 75 4.21 0.23 5.28
N TYR A 76 2.90 -0.03 5.35
CA TYR A 76 2.04 -0.20 4.20
C TYR A 76 1.91 1.12 3.41
N SER A 77 1.62 2.22 4.10
CA SER A 77 1.47 3.55 3.49
C SER A 77 2.74 4.04 2.80
N GLU A 78 3.92 3.87 3.43
CA GLU A 78 5.21 4.24 2.84
C GLU A 78 5.48 3.47 1.53
N LEU A 79 5.21 2.16 1.51
CA LEU A 79 5.39 1.37 0.29
C LEU A 79 4.38 1.76 -0.80
N ALA A 80 3.13 2.05 -0.41
CA ALA A 80 2.11 2.53 -1.34
C ALA A 80 2.51 3.87 -1.97
N GLU A 81 3.00 4.81 -1.16
CA GLU A 81 3.48 6.11 -1.62
C GLU A 81 4.63 5.98 -2.63
N ILE A 82 5.66 5.18 -2.31
CA ILE A 82 6.80 4.92 -3.21
C ILE A 82 6.32 4.37 -4.55
N ASN A 83 5.40 3.39 -4.50
CA ASN A 83 4.83 2.81 -5.71
C ASN A 83 4.00 3.83 -6.50
N GLY A 84 3.16 4.63 -5.85
CA GLY A 84 2.33 5.65 -6.48
C GLY A 84 3.15 6.75 -7.17
N GLN A 85 4.26 7.18 -6.56
CA GLN A 85 5.19 8.14 -7.17
C GLN A 85 5.88 7.55 -8.43
N GLU A 86 6.34 6.29 -8.35
CA GLU A 86 6.99 5.63 -9.49
C GLU A 86 5.97 5.34 -10.61
N ILE A 87 4.75 4.91 -10.29
CA ILE A 87 3.66 4.74 -11.25
C ILE A 87 3.37 6.06 -11.96
N HIS A 88 3.22 7.16 -11.21
CA HIS A 88 3.01 8.48 -11.79
C HIS A 88 4.11 8.84 -12.80
N ARG A 89 5.38 8.65 -12.43
CA ARG A 89 6.54 8.90 -13.29
C ARG A 89 6.49 8.06 -14.57
N LEU A 90 6.18 6.77 -14.46
CA LEU A 90 6.12 5.84 -15.59
C LEU A 90 4.93 6.11 -16.52
N LEU A 91 3.76 6.48 -15.99
CA LEU A 91 2.60 6.89 -16.78
C LEU A 91 2.87 8.19 -17.55
N SER A 92 3.54 9.16 -16.92
CA SER A 92 3.97 10.39 -17.60
C SER A 92 4.98 10.12 -18.73
N ASN A 93 5.88 9.17 -18.54
CA ASN A 93 6.78 8.72 -19.63
C ASN A 93 6.00 8.11 -20.79
N CYS A 94 5.00 7.25 -20.50
CA CYS A 94 4.15 6.66 -21.53
C CYS A 94 3.39 7.73 -22.31
N GLU A 95 2.77 8.68 -21.61
CA GLU A 95 2.06 9.79 -22.24
C GLU A 95 2.98 10.65 -23.11
N SER A 96 4.20 10.95 -22.65
CA SER A 96 5.18 11.72 -23.42
C SER A 96 5.53 11.03 -24.75
N ILE A 97 5.80 9.72 -24.71
CA ILE A 97 6.06 8.91 -25.90
C ILE A 97 4.88 9.01 -26.88
N TRP A 98 3.65 8.78 -26.40
CA TRP A 98 2.46 8.82 -27.24
C TRP A 98 2.16 10.21 -27.77
N THR A 99 2.36 11.26 -26.97
CA THR A 99 2.14 12.66 -27.38
C THR A 99 3.07 13.05 -28.53
N VAL A 100 4.35 12.67 -28.47
CA VAL A 100 5.31 12.89 -29.56
C VAL A 100 4.86 12.19 -30.84
N LEU A 101 4.34 10.96 -30.73
CA LEU A 101 3.83 10.20 -31.87
C LEU A 101 2.57 10.83 -32.49
N TRP A 102 1.67 11.37 -31.66
CA TRP A 102 0.40 11.96 -32.12
C TRP A 102 0.51 13.40 -32.64
N ARG A 103 1.43 14.19 -32.09
CA ARG A 103 1.58 15.62 -32.44
C ARG A 103 2.77 15.88 -33.37
N GLY A 104 3.70 14.93 -33.47
CA GLY A 104 4.90 15.06 -34.28
C GLY A 104 4.68 14.81 -35.78
N PRO A 105 5.76 14.92 -36.58
CA PRO A 105 5.74 14.62 -38.01
C PRO A 105 5.29 13.18 -38.33
N LEU A 106 5.34 12.31 -37.34
CA LEU A 106 4.91 10.90 -37.39
C LEU A 106 3.39 10.73 -37.42
N ALA A 107 2.61 11.74 -37.02
CA ALA A 107 1.15 11.69 -37.02
C ALA A 107 0.53 11.55 -38.43
N ARG A 108 1.29 11.91 -39.47
CA ARG A 108 0.86 11.90 -40.87
C ARG A 108 1.38 10.69 -41.67
N GLY A 109 2.32 9.92 -41.11
CA GLY A 109 2.92 8.75 -41.76
C GLY A 109 2.49 7.45 -41.10
N GLY A 110 1.91 6.52 -41.86
CA GLY A 110 1.57 5.17 -41.39
C GLY A 110 0.44 4.52 -42.21
N ALA A 111 0.24 3.21 -42.06
CA ALA A 111 -0.80 2.47 -42.79
C ALA A 111 -2.21 2.55 -42.19
N LEU A 112 -2.37 3.08 -40.98
CA LEU A 112 -3.69 3.28 -40.41
C LEU A 112 -4.43 4.39 -41.14
N THR A 113 -5.75 4.27 -41.25
CA THR A 113 -6.61 5.37 -41.68
C THR A 113 -6.62 6.47 -40.60
N SER A 114 -7.00 7.69 -40.98
CA SER A 114 -7.20 8.79 -40.00
C SER A 114 -8.18 8.40 -38.90
N SER A 115 -9.25 7.68 -39.24
CA SER A 115 -10.24 7.16 -38.30
C SER A 115 -9.63 6.18 -37.29
N GLN A 116 -8.88 5.18 -37.75
CA GLN A 116 -8.22 4.21 -36.86
C GLN A 116 -7.20 4.88 -35.93
N ARG A 117 -6.40 5.82 -36.45
CA ARG A 117 -5.46 6.59 -35.61
C ARG A 117 -6.18 7.37 -34.51
N ASN A 118 -7.28 8.04 -34.84
CA ASN A 118 -8.07 8.79 -33.88
C ASN A 118 -8.73 7.88 -32.83
N ALA A 119 -9.19 6.69 -33.22
CA ALA A 119 -9.72 5.69 -32.29
C ALA A 119 -8.64 5.20 -31.31
N HIS A 120 -7.44 4.87 -31.79
CA HIS A 120 -6.32 4.48 -30.92
C HIS A 120 -5.88 5.61 -30.01
N LYS A 121 -5.79 6.84 -30.53
CA LYS A 121 -5.45 8.03 -29.75
C LYS A 121 -6.46 8.23 -28.62
N SER A 122 -7.75 8.27 -28.93
CA SER A 122 -8.81 8.46 -27.94
C SER A 122 -8.82 7.35 -26.89
N PHE A 123 -8.63 6.10 -27.31
CA PHE A 123 -8.50 4.97 -26.40
C PHE A 123 -7.33 5.16 -25.41
N HIS A 124 -6.15 5.54 -25.91
CA HIS A 124 -4.97 5.75 -25.08
C HIS A 124 -5.07 6.97 -24.18
N GLU A 125 -5.56 8.11 -24.69
CA GLU A 125 -5.75 9.33 -23.89
C GLU A 125 -6.72 9.06 -22.74
N ASN A 126 -7.87 8.44 -23.02
CA ASN A 126 -8.86 8.12 -21.99
C ASN A 126 -8.31 7.15 -20.94
N LEU A 127 -7.60 6.11 -21.36
CA LEU A 127 -7.04 5.11 -20.44
C LEU A 127 -5.90 5.67 -19.58
N LEU A 128 -5.00 6.47 -20.17
CA LEU A 128 -3.93 7.13 -19.42
C LEU A 128 -4.47 8.19 -18.45
N LEU A 129 -5.49 8.97 -18.86
CA LEU A 129 -6.20 9.90 -17.98
C LEU A 129 -6.82 9.17 -16.79
N LYS A 130 -7.52 8.06 -17.04
CA LYS A 130 -8.13 7.25 -15.98
C LYS A 130 -7.07 6.73 -15.01
N LEU A 131 -5.98 6.15 -15.51
CA LEU A 131 -4.90 5.62 -14.67
C LEU A 131 -4.23 6.70 -13.81
N LYS A 132 -3.98 7.87 -14.40
CA LYS A 132 -3.43 9.00 -13.66
C LYS A 132 -4.40 9.50 -12.60
N ALA A 133 -5.69 9.59 -12.92
CA ALA A 133 -6.72 10.00 -11.96
C ALA A 133 -6.79 9.03 -10.78
N THR A 134 -6.85 7.71 -11.03
CA THR A 134 -6.85 6.70 -9.95
C THR A 134 -5.54 6.71 -9.16
N ASN A 135 -4.40 6.97 -9.79
CA ASN A 135 -3.14 7.14 -9.08
C ASN A 135 -3.14 8.40 -8.20
N THR A 136 -3.69 9.51 -8.68
CA THR A 136 -3.85 10.73 -7.88
C THR A 136 -4.78 10.48 -6.70
N GLU A 137 -5.92 9.83 -6.91
CA GLU A 137 -6.85 9.44 -5.86
C GLU A 137 -6.15 8.57 -4.80
N MET A 138 -5.39 7.57 -5.22
CA MET A 138 -4.58 6.73 -4.33
C MET A 138 -3.59 7.55 -3.48
N MET A 139 -2.93 8.53 -4.09
CA MET A 139 -1.98 9.42 -3.40
C MET A 139 -2.68 10.39 -2.44
N GLU A 140 -3.90 10.82 -2.75
CA GLU A 140 -4.71 11.71 -1.89
C GLU A 140 -5.23 10.99 -0.64
N VAL A 141 -5.56 9.70 -0.76
CA VAL A 141 -6.03 8.88 0.37
C VAL A 141 -4.89 8.25 1.17
N LEU A 142 -3.64 8.60 0.90
CA LEU A 142 -2.50 8.08 1.65
C LEU A 142 -2.66 8.33 3.14
N TRP A 143 -2.63 7.23 3.90
CA TRP A 143 -2.67 7.32 5.35
C TRP A 143 -1.41 8.00 5.85
N ARG A 144 -1.57 9.10 6.59
CA ARG A 144 -0.44 9.84 7.16
C ARG A 144 -0.28 9.47 8.62
N LYS A 145 0.93 9.05 8.96
CA LYS A 145 1.28 8.71 10.33
C LYS A 145 1.12 9.93 11.24
N PRO A 146 0.35 9.84 12.33
CA PRO A 146 0.20 10.94 13.26
C PRO A 146 1.48 11.25 14.05
N ARG A 147 1.55 12.46 14.59
CA ARG A 147 2.64 12.86 15.49
C ARG A 147 2.69 11.96 16.73
N MET A 148 3.88 11.78 17.30
CA MET A 148 4.11 10.92 18.47
C MET A 148 3.24 11.29 19.67
N SER A 149 2.92 12.57 19.86
CA SER A 149 2.06 13.06 20.94
C SER A 149 0.58 12.68 20.78
N CYS A 150 0.10 12.42 19.55
CA CYS A 150 -1.29 11.98 19.32
C CYS A 150 -1.42 10.45 19.18
N ARG A 151 -0.30 9.71 19.23
CA ARG A 151 -0.22 8.28 18.93
C ARG A 151 -1.16 7.42 19.80
N GLN A 152 -1.35 7.82 21.06
CA GLN A 152 -2.17 7.10 22.04
C GLN A 152 -3.67 7.35 21.87
N HIS A 153 -4.05 8.38 21.10
CA HIS A 153 -5.44 8.75 20.79
C HIS A 153 -5.90 8.26 19.43
N LEU A 154 -5.06 7.50 18.73
CA LEU A 154 -5.43 6.94 17.44
C LEU A 154 -6.56 5.93 17.62
N ASP A 155 -7.70 6.28 17.02
CA ASP A 155 -8.76 5.35 16.75
C ASP A 155 -8.25 4.32 15.73
N ILE A 156 -8.06 3.09 16.21
CA ILE A 156 -7.58 1.98 15.39
C ILE A 156 -8.66 1.53 14.41
N GLY A 157 -9.95 1.70 14.75
CA GLY A 157 -11.05 1.49 13.83
C GLY A 157 -10.98 2.45 12.65
N GLU A 158 -10.73 3.74 12.94
CA GLU A 158 -10.54 4.75 11.90
C GLU A 158 -9.28 4.51 11.07
N THR A 159 -8.17 4.14 11.71
CA THR A 159 -6.92 3.76 11.02
C THR A 159 -7.16 2.57 10.10
N ARG A 160 -7.88 1.54 10.57
CA ARG A 160 -8.26 0.36 9.77
C ARG A 160 -9.13 0.75 8.59
N ARG A 161 -10.12 1.62 8.79
CA ARG A 161 -10.98 2.12 7.72
C ARG A 161 -10.19 2.85 6.64
N GLN A 162 -9.28 3.74 7.03
CA GLN A 162 -8.44 4.49 6.10
C GLN A 162 -7.48 3.59 5.31
N ILE A 163 -6.80 2.66 5.98
CA ILE A 163 -5.90 1.70 5.32
C ILE A 163 -6.67 0.77 4.38
N ASN A 164 -7.86 0.30 4.76
CA ASN A 164 -8.74 -0.50 3.88
C ASN A 164 -9.11 0.28 2.61
N ASN A 165 -9.51 1.56 2.75
CA ASN A 165 -9.85 2.41 1.61
C ASN A 165 -8.65 2.58 0.66
N MET A 166 -7.48 2.91 1.23
CA MET A 166 -6.23 3.02 0.48
C MET A 166 -5.87 1.72 -0.24
N HIS A 167 -6.08 0.58 0.41
CA HIS A 167 -5.84 -0.74 -0.16
C HIS A 167 -6.78 -1.04 -1.33
N SER A 168 -8.08 -0.80 -1.18
CA SER A 168 -9.05 -0.98 -2.28
C SER A 168 -8.70 -0.17 -3.52
N ILE A 169 -8.33 1.11 -3.34
CA ILE A 169 -7.94 1.99 -4.46
C ILE A 169 -6.62 1.53 -5.08
N THR A 170 -5.65 1.09 -4.28
CA THR A 170 -4.37 0.55 -4.76
C THR A 170 -4.57 -0.71 -5.60
N THR A 171 -5.43 -1.63 -5.16
CA THR A 171 -5.75 -2.85 -5.91
C THR A 171 -6.43 -2.53 -7.24
N LEU A 172 -7.41 -1.60 -7.24
CA LEU A 172 -8.05 -1.12 -8.47
C LEU A 172 -7.01 -0.52 -9.44
N LEU A 173 -6.08 0.29 -8.94
CA LEU A 173 -5.01 0.87 -9.75
C LEU A 173 -4.14 -0.22 -10.40
N PHE A 174 -3.75 -1.26 -9.65
CA PHE A 174 -2.93 -2.34 -10.19
C PHE A 174 -3.66 -3.17 -11.25
N GLU A 175 -4.94 -3.47 -11.04
CA GLU A 175 -5.76 -4.14 -12.05
C GLU A 175 -5.86 -3.34 -13.35
N GLU A 176 -6.13 -2.03 -13.25
CA GLU A 176 -6.21 -1.16 -14.42
C GLU A 176 -4.86 -1.00 -15.11
N LEU A 177 -3.75 -0.95 -14.36
CA LEU A 177 -2.39 -0.93 -14.92
C LEU A 177 -2.07 -2.20 -15.70
N LEU A 178 -2.42 -3.37 -15.17
CA LEU A 178 -2.23 -4.64 -15.86
C LEU A 178 -3.04 -4.70 -17.16
N LYS A 179 -4.30 -4.27 -17.14
CA LYS A 179 -5.13 -4.14 -18.36
C LYS A 179 -4.49 -3.20 -19.37
N TYR A 180 -3.92 -2.08 -18.93
CA TYR A 180 -3.20 -1.17 -19.82
C TYR A 180 -1.95 -1.83 -20.41
N ILE A 181 -1.14 -2.53 -19.62
CA ILE A 181 0.07 -3.20 -20.09
C ILE A 181 -0.27 -4.23 -21.18
N GLU A 182 -1.33 -5.01 -20.98
CA GLU A 182 -1.78 -6.03 -21.92
C GLU A 182 -2.35 -5.43 -23.21
N ARG A 183 -3.16 -4.37 -23.10
CA ARG A 183 -3.90 -3.80 -24.24
C ARG A 183 -3.14 -2.69 -24.97
N CYS A 184 -2.08 -2.14 -24.40
CA CYS A 184 -1.32 -1.05 -25.01
C CYS A 184 -0.49 -1.57 -26.21
N PRO A 185 -0.87 -1.25 -27.46
CA PRO A 185 -0.09 -1.62 -28.64
C PRO A 185 1.30 -0.97 -28.66
N SER A 186 2.19 -1.59 -29.42
CA SER A 186 3.50 -1.04 -29.75
C SER A 186 3.39 0.13 -30.74
N PRO A 187 4.12 1.25 -30.56
CA PRO A 187 4.28 2.29 -31.57
C PRO A 187 4.64 1.78 -32.96
N VAL A 188 5.50 0.75 -33.06
CA VAL A 188 5.89 0.14 -34.33
C VAL A 188 4.69 -0.57 -34.97
N ASN A 189 3.86 -1.26 -34.19
CA ASN A 189 2.67 -1.93 -34.73
C ASN A 189 1.63 -0.93 -35.24
N VAL A 190 1.54 0.26 -34.63
CA VAL A 190 0.57 1.30 -34.99
C VAL A 190 1.05 2.16 -36.16
N TYR A 191 2.34 2.51 -36.22
CA TYR A 191 2.87 3.49 -37.18
C TYR A 191 3.96 2.95 -38.12
N GLY A 192 4.46 1.73 -37.90
CA GLY A 192 5.65 1.20 -38.59
C GLY A 192 5.44 0.80 -40.05
N THR A 193 4.20 0.74 -40.54
CA THR A 193 3.91 0.31 -41.90
C THR A 193 4.21 1.42 -42.92
N ARG A 194 5.04 1.11 -43.93
CA ARG A 194 5.46 2.03 -45.02
C ARG A 194 6.11 3.34 -44.54
N CYS A 195 6.83 3.30 -43.41
CA CYS A 195 7.62 4.43 -42.95
C CYS A 195 9.05 4.40 -43.52
N ASN A 196 9.69 5.56 -43.64
CA ASN A 196 11.11 5.65 -44.03
C ASN A 196 12.03 5.16 -42.89
N LEU A 197 13.31 4.91 -43.20
CA LEU A 197 14.27 4.34 -42.25
C LEU A 197 14.40 5.17 -40.97
N THR A 198 14.58 6.49 -41.08
CA THR A 198 14.71 7.40 -39.92
C THR A 198 13.49 7.38 -39.01
N THR A 199 12.29 7.28 -39.59
CA THR A 199 11.04 7.13 -38.82
C THR A 199 11.00 5.78 -38.11
N ARG A 200 11.39 4.72 -38.81
CA ARG A 200 11.42 3.37 -38.26
C ARG A 200 12.37 3.27 -37.06
N GLU A 201 13.53 3.89 -37.14
CA GLU A 201 14.50 3.96 -36.03
C GLU A 201 13.89 4.66 -34.81
N ARG A 202 13.27 5.84 -35.00
CA ARG A 202 12.59 6.58 -33.91
C ARG A 202 11.43 5.79 -33.31
N LEU A 203 10.63 5.11 -34.13
CA LEU A 203 9.54 4.25 -33.65
C LEU A 203 10.08 3.06 -32.85
N THR A 204 11.22 2.49 -33.25
CA THR A 204 11.88 1.39 -32.55
C THR A 204 12.41 1.86 -31.19
N GLU A 205 13.01 3.05 -31.13
CA GLU A 205 13.45 3.67 -29.88
C GLU A 205 12.26 3.95 -28.94
N ALA A 206 11.20 4.56 -29.46
CA ALA A 206 9.96 4.81 -28.72
C ALA A 206 9.35 3.52 -28.18
N ASN A 207 9.36 2.45 -28.99
CA ASN A 207 8.88 1.15 -28.56
C ASN A 207 9.73 0.55 -27.44
N CYS A 208 11.06 0.60 -27.56
CA CYS A 208 11.97 0.14 -26.51
C CYS A 208 11.71 0.88 -25.18
N ARG A 209 11.55 2.21 -25.23
CA ARG A 209 11.26 3.02 -24.03
C ARG A 209 9.88 2.69 -23.43
N LEU A 210 8.88 2.47 -24.26
CA LEU A 210 7.55 2.07 -23.82
C LEU A 210 7.56 0.69 -23.17
N ASP A 211 8.22 -0.29 -23.80
CA ASP A 211 8.34 -1.65 -23.28
C ASP A 211 9.08 -1.68 -21.95
N GLN A 212 10.15 -0.88 -21.80
CA GLN A 212 10.83 -0.69 -20.51
C GLN A 212 9.91 -0.09 -19.45
N ALA A 213 9.09 0.90 -19.80
CA ALA A 213 8.14 1.49 -18.86
C ALA A 213 7.05 0.49 -18.45
N LYS A 214 6.49 -0.26 -19.41
CA LYS A 214 5.50 -1.31 -19.18
C LYS A 214 6.05 -2.43 -18.30
N GLU A 215 7.29 -2.85 -18.52
CA GLU A 215 7.93 -3.88 -17.71
C GLU A 215 8.18 -3.41 -16.28
N LYS A 216 8.56 -2.14 -16.07
CA LYS A 216 8.64 -1.56 -14.72
C LYS A 216 7.27 -1.51 -14.03
N LEU A 217 6.23 -1.06 -14.73
CA LEU A 217 4.86 -1.06 -14.21
C LEU A 217 4.41 -2.48 -13.85
N ARG A 218 4.71 -3.48 -14.68
CA ARG A 218 4.41 -4.88 -14.41
C ARG A 218 5.10 -5.39 -13.14
N LYS A 219 6.38 -5.06 -12.96
CA LYS A 219 7.13 -5.41 -11.73
C LYS A 219 6.50 -4.80 -10.49
N ILE A 220 6.05 -3.55 -10.56
CA ILE A 220 5.33 -2.90 -9.45
C ILE A 220 4.04 -3.67 -9.15
N CYS A 221 3.21 -3.93 -10.17
CA CYS A 221 1.92 -4.61 -9.98
C CYS A 221 2.07 -6.03 -9.40
N VAL A 222 3.04 -6.81 -9.89
CA VAL A 222 3.20 -8.21 -9.49
C VAL A 222 4.02 -8.32 -8.21
N ARG A 223 5.27 -7.87 -8.22
CA ARG A 223 6.20 -8.09 -7.09
C ARG A 223 5.87 -7.15 -5.94
N ASP A 224 5.76 -5.85 -6.22
CA ASP A 224 5.54 -4.88 -5.16
C ASP A 224 4.07 -4.89 -4.68
N GLY A 225 3.14 -5.32 -5.55
CA GLY A 225 1.77 -5.68 -5.16
C GLY A 225 1.68 -6.84 -4.18
N GLN A 226 2.40 -7.94 -4.41
CA GLN A 226 2.47 -9.04 -3.43
C GLN A 226 3.05 -8.60 -2.07
N ARG A 227 4.04 -7.68 -2.10
CA ARG A 227 4.62 -7.14 -0.88
C ARG A 227 3.63 -6.24 -0.13
N LEU A 228 2.91 -5.39 -0.83
CA LEU A 228 1.82 -4.58 -0.27
C LEU A 228 0.73 -5.47 0.32
N GLU A 229 0.33 -6.52 -0.38
CA GLU A 229 -0.65 -7.50 0.09
C GLU A 229 -0.23 -8.14 1.42
N THR A 230 1.04 -8.54 1.51
CA THR A 230 1.61 -9.13 2.72
C THR A 230 1.58 -8.13 3.88
N GLN A 231 1.97 -6.88 3.64
CA GLN A 231 1.95 -5.82 4.65
C GLN A 231 0.53 -5.46 5.09
N PHE A 232 -0.42 -5.46 4.16
CA PHE A 232 -1.84 -5.24 4.46
C PHE A 232 -2.38 -6.35 5.37
N HIS A 233 -2.12 -7.62 5.06
CA HIS A 233 -2.52 -8.73 5.92
C HIS A 233 -1.86 -8.70 7.30
N GLN A 234 -0.60 -8.28 7.40
CA GLN A 234 0.08 -8.07 8.68
C GLN A 234 -0.62 -6.99 9.51
N PHE A 235 -0.97 -5.86 8.88
CA PHE A 235 -1.73 -4.79 9.52
C PHE A 235 -3.09 -5.27 10.04
N ILE A 236 -3.84 -6.02 9.22
CA ILE A 236 -5.14 -6.59 9.62
C ILE A 236 -4.98 -7.53 10.83
N ALA A 237 -3.99 -8.41 10.81
CA ALA A 237 -3.72 -9.33 11.92
C ALA A 237 -3.36 -8.57 13.22
N SER A 238 -2.60 -7.49 13.14
CA SER A 238 -2.30 -6.62 14.28
C SER A 238 -3.56 -5.95 14.83
N CYS A 239 -4.45 -5.46 13.95
CA CYS A 239 -5.73 -4.87 14.37
C CYS A 239 -6.65 -5.89 15.04
N ASP A 240 -6.76 -7.09 14.48
CA ASP A 240 -7.62 -8.15 15.02
C ASP A 240 -7.12 -8.62 16.39
N ALA A 241 -5.79 -8.76 16.56
CA ALA A 241 -5.21 -9.12 17.85
C ALA A 241 -5.42 -8.03 18.92
N LEU A 242 -5.38 -6.75 18.55
CA LEU A 242 -5.72 -5.67 19.47
C LEU A 242 -7.20 -5.71 19.85
N ASN A 243 -8.10 -5.94 18.89
CA ASN A 243 -9.53 -6.05 19.17
C ASN A 243 -9.85 -7.24 20.08
N GLU A 244 -9.20 -8.38 19.87
CA GLU A 244 -9.31 -9.55 20.76
C GLU A 244 -8.84 -9.21 22.18
N PHE A 245 -7.71 -8.52 22.31
CA PHE A 245 -7.20 -8.08 23.61
C PHE A 245 -8.15 -7.10 24.32
N LEU A 246 -8.67 -6.10 23.60
CA LEU A 246 -9.62 -5.11 24.16
C LEU A 246 -10.96 -5.74 24.56
N SER A 247 -11.47 -6.69 23.78
CA SER A 247 -12.69 -7.42 24.10
C SER A 247 -12.52 -8.37 25.28
N GLY A 248 -11.35 -8.99 25.43
CA GLY A 248 -11.00 -9.80 26.61
C GLY A 248 -10.82 -8.99 27.90
N ILE A 249 -10.65 -7.67 27.80
CA ILE A 249 -10.54 -6.74 28.94
C ILE A 249 -11.88 -6.16 29.36
N SER A 250 -12.94 -6.24 28.54
CA SER A 250 -14.27 -5.75 28.93
C SER A 250 -14.76 -6.51 30.17
N PRO A 251 -14.89 -5.85 31.34
CA PRO A 251 -15.51 -6.46 32.49
C PRO A 251 -17.00 -6.62 32.18
N GLY A 252 -17.58 -7.74 32.62
CA GLY A 252 -18.97 -8.08 32.33
C GLY A 252 -19.94 -6.92 32.58
N ASN A 253 -20.64 -6.51 31.53
CA ASN A 253 -22.01 -6.07 31.67
C ASN A 253 -22.84 -7.33 31.97
N SER A 254 -23.24 -7.44 33.24
CA SER A 254 -24.53 -7.94 33.69
C SER A 254 -25.18 -9.07 32.89
N LEU A 255 -24.92 -10.31 33.30
CA LEU A 255 -26.03 -11.24 33.49
C LEU A 255 -26.58 -11.00 34.91
N VAL A 256 -27.45 -10.00 34.99
CA VAL A 256 -28.55 -10.02 35.95
C VAL A 256 -29.37 -11.27 35.61
N LEU A 257 -29.22 -12.32 36.42
CA LEU A 257 -30.27 -13.32 36.57
C LEU A 257 -31.00 -12.99 37.86
N ASN A 258 -31.88 -11.99 37.76
CA ASN A 258 -33.11 -12.02 38.55
C ASN A 258 -34.04 -12.99 37.84
N MET A 259 -34.09 -14.21 38.37
CA MET A 259 -35.27 -15.07 38.41
C MET A 259 -35.13 -15.74 39.77
N GLU A 260 -35.74 -15.20 40.83
CA GLU A 260 -37.12 -15.55 41.21
C GLU A 260 -37.48 -16.96 40.73
N GLU A 261 -37.18 -17.94 41.58
CA GLU A 261 -38.16 -18.81 42.25
C GLU A 261 -37.59 -19.35 43.57
#